data_AF-A0A2M7W4Q1-F1
#
_entry.id   AF-A0A2M7W4Q1-F1
#
_cell.length_a   1.000
_cell.length_b   1.000
_cell.length_c   1.000
_cell.angle_alpha   90.00
_cell.angle_beta   90.00
_cell.angle_gamma   90.00
#
_symmetry.space_group_name_H-M   'P 1'
#
loop_
_entity.id
_entity.type
_entity.pdbx_description
1 polymer ?
#
loop_
_entity_poly.entity_id
_entity_poly.type
_entity_poly.pdbx_seq_one_letter_code
_entity_poly.pdbx_strand_id
1 'polypeptide(L)'
;MTKPSESLPIIDEQKIGAHLKFHGLSGPEIDAELVDIEKSGGLPAEILRWWRGDAHTHSAESTREGFNYPEGLYHYEEILYYYEMLGLDFVCFTEHASLPQSPCVQEPTSAISQSLLEHTKRIHNLRKELSGKYRCLPFAGVEANIMYEGEKPRIDIPDEVLAELDFVIASRHRVPEEKRTELGDIRESLSSAIVNPYVNVIGHPDRDIQTKTEDPRAAEAYWQMWKELLGEMRLKNKAFEINLKAQPDPKLVQMAADMGVKFFLNFDAHEFNQFLNYGDPSSITTEQRKADAQKYAWAAGSADEDDLLGLAIYKKEKLAQGPGVVPILRLAHWIKYLEEIGVQPEQVVNSSRENFLAFLHGNSETQTA
;
A
#
# COMPACT_ATOMS: atom_id res chain seq x y z
N MET A 1 9.44 49.30 2.72
CA MET A 1 9.47 47.96 2.12
C MET A 1 9.64 46.94 3.24
N THR A 2 8.52 46.33 3.65
CA THR A 2 8.44 45.20 4.59
C THR A 2 7.23 44.38 4.12
N LYS A 3 7.44 43.08 3.86
CA LYS A 3 6.45 42.14 3.32
C LYS A 3 5.24 42.00 4.26
N PRO A 4 4.01 41.81 3.75
CA PRO A 4 2.89 41.35 4.56
C PRO A 4 3.10 39.88 4.95
N SER A 5 2.94 39.59 6.24
CA SER A 5 2.73 38.25 6.75
C SER A 5 1.31 37.81 6.40
N GLU A 6 1.16 36.83 5.51
CA GLU A 6 -0.11 36.12 5.37
C GLU A 6 0.01 34.80 6.12
N SER A 7 -0.61 34.77 7.30
CA SER A 7 -0.83 33.58 8.10
C SER A 7 -1.72 32.60 7.32
N LEU A 8 -1.26 31.36 7.18
CA LEU A 8 -2.04 30.23 6.69
C LEU A 8 -3.32 30.03 7.53
N PRO A 9 -4.43 29.55 6.93
CA PRO A 9 -5.69 29.41 7.64
C PRO A 9 -5.56 28.41 8.79
N ILE A 10 -5.89 28.87 9.99
CA ILE A 10 -6.04 28.06 11.21
C ILE A 10 -7.15 27.04 10.93
N ILE A 11 -6.78 25.76 10.85
CA ILE A 11 -7.71 24.65 10.73
C ILE A 11 -8.37 24.47 12.10
N ASP A 12 -9.70 24.55 12.10
CA ASP A 12 -10.58 24.46 13.26
C ASP A 12 -10.54 23.07 13.91
N GLU A 13 -9.85 22.96 15.04
CA GLU A 13 -9.70 21.75 15.87
C GLU A 13 -11.05 21.13 16.26
N GLN A 14 -12.15 21.90 16.31
CA GLN A 14 -13.47 21.37 16.66
C GLN A 14 -14.10 20.51 15.56
N LYS A 15 -13.67 20.63 14.29
CA LYS A 15 -14.22 19.82 13.19
C LYS A 15 -13.61 18.42 13.09
N ILE A 16 -12.40 18.23 13.60
CA ILE A 16 -11.71 16.92 13.60
C ILE A 16 -12.41 15.95 14.57
N GLY A 17 -12.84 16.45 15.74
CA GLY A 17 -13.56 15.66 16.74
C GLY A 17 -14.97 15.21 16.31
N ALA A 18 -15.60 15.90 15.35
CA ALA A 18 -16.95 15.58 14.88
C ALA A 18 -16.97 14.46 13.83
N HIS A 19 -15.92 14.32 13.01
CA HIS A 19 -15.87 13.32 11.94
C HIS A 19 -15.55 11.91 12.45
N LEU A 20 -14.85 11.81 13.59
CA LEU A 20 -14.46 10.53 14.22
C LEU A 20 -15.65 9.77 14.84
N LYS A 21 -16.78 10.45 15.12
CA LYS A 21 -17.97 9.82 15.73
C LYS A 21 -18.86 9.05 14.74
N PHE A 22 -18.62 9.13 13.43
CA PHE A 22 -19.50 8.52 12.42
C PHE A 22 -19.18 7.05 12.11
N HIS A 23 -18.03 6.53 12.56
CA HIS A 23 -17.57 5.17 12.21
C HIS A 23 -17.47 4.17 13.38
N GLY A 24 -18.01 4.48 14.57
CA GLY A 24 -18.10 3.50 15.66
C GLY A 24 -16.77 2.99 16.22
N LEU A 25 -15.65 3.66 15.93
CA LEU A 25 -14.36 3.37 16.53
C LEU A 25 -14.27 4.07 17.89
N SER A 26 -14.34 3.29 18.97
CA SER A 26 -14.05 3.76 20.33
C SER A 26 -12.63 3.32 20.69
N GLY A 27 -11.65 4.10 20.22
CA GLY A 27 -10.24 3.93 20.55
C GLY A 27 -9.73 5.10 21.41
N PRO A 28 -8.71 4.86 22.25
CA PRO A 28 -8.22 5.83 23.24
C PRO A 28 -7.65 7.11 22.60
N GLU A 29 -7.98 8.25 23.22
CA GLU A 29 -7.60 9.61 22.82
C GLU A 29 -6.13 9.69 22.33
N ILE A 30 -5.95 10.15 21.09
CA ILE A 30 -4.65 10.45 20.49
C ILE A 30 -4.39 11.94 20.74
N ASP A 31 -3.23 12.25 21.32
CA ASP A 31 -2.84 13.61 21.69
C ASP A 31 -2.63 14.48 20.43
N ALA A 32 -3.27 15.65 20.38
CA ALA A 32 -3.31 16.52 19.22
C ALA A 32 -1.95 17.18 18.91
N GLU A 33 -0.98 17.11 19.83
CA GLU A 33 0.39 17.63 19.65
C GLU A 33 1.23 16.82 18.66
N LEU A 34 0.78 15.64 18.21
CA LEU A 34 1.49 14.80 17.24
C LEU A 34 1.44 15.30 15.78
N VAL A 35 0.69 16.37 15.49
CA VAL A 35 0.41 16.81 14.11
C VAL A 35 0.78 18.28 13.88
N ASP A 36 2.08 18.57 13.90
CA ASP A 36 2.63 19.80 13.28
C ASP A 36 3.72 19.43 12.25
N ILE A 37 3.37 18.55 11.31
CA ILE A 37 4.25 18.02 10.24
C ILE A 37 4.76 19.16 9.33
N GLU A 38 4.04 20.28 9.26
CA GLU A 38 4.44 21.46 8.47
C GLU A 38 5.60 22.24 9.09
N LYS A 39 5.88 22.10 10.40
CA LYS A 39 7.02 22.77 11.05
C LYS A 39 8.24 21.85 11.26
N SER A 40 8.08 20.53 11.26
CA SER A 40 9.14 19.57 11.61
C SER A 40 10.06 19.16 10.46
N GLY A 41 9.63 19.31 9.20
CA GLY A 41 10.40 18.80 8.05
C GLY A 41 10.50 17.27 7.98
N GLY A 42 9.46 16.57 8.48
CA GLY A 42 9.37 15.11 8.47
C GLY A 42 8.34 14.56 9.46
N LEU A 43 8.08 13.26 9.41
CA LEU A 43 7.17 12.58 10.35
C LEU A 43 7.73 12.52 11.77
N PRO A 44 6.88 12.41 12.80
CA PRO A 44 7.33 12.22 14.17
C PRO A 44 8.21 10.97 14.32
N ALA A 45 9.23 11.04 15.19
CA ALA A 45 10.17 9.94 15.41
C ALA A 45 9.48 8.64 15.86
N GLU A 46 8.37 8.76 16.59
CA GLU A 46 7.54 7.65 17.05
C GLU A 46 6.88 6.91 15.88
N ILE A 47 6.35 7.64 14.90
CA ILE A 47 5.83 7.04 13.66
C ILE A 47 6.97 6.39 12.86
N LEU A 48 8.07 7.13 12.71
CA LEU A 48 9.23 6.68 11.96
C LEU A 48 9.97 5.49 12.63
N ARG A 49 9.69 5.16 13.89
CA ARG A 49 10.21 3.92 14.51
C ARG A 49 9.53 2.67 13.95
N TRP A 50 8.31 2.82 13.45
CA TRP A 50 7.47 1.73 12.95
C TRP A 50 7.35 1.73 11.42
N TRP A 51 7.61 2.88 10.78
CA TRP A 51 7.35 3.08 9.36
C TRP A 51 8.46 3.93 8.71
N ARG A 52 9.56 3.27 8.33
CA ARG A 52 10.71 3.89 7.61
C ARG A 52 10.67 3.68 6.11
N GLY A 53 9.74 2.90 5.59
CA GLY A 53 9.54 2.80 4.15
C GLY A 53 8.10 2.51 3.79
N ASP A 54 7.68 3.06 2.66
CA ASP A 54 6.42 2.67 2.01
C ASP A 54 6.77 1.69 0.90
N ALA A 55 6.29 0.47 0.98
CA ALA A 55 6.56 -0.53 -0.04
C ALA A 55 5.27 -1.08 -0.67
N HIS A 56 4.17 -0.35 -0.54
CA HIS A 56 2.98 -0.53 -1.37
C HIS A 56 2.62 0.83 -2.00
N THR A 57 3.40 1.21 -3.00
CA THR A 57 3.29 2.51 -3.69
C THR A 57 3.26 2.31 -5.20
N HIS A 58 2.32 2.98 -5.86
CA HIS A 58 2.08 2.94 -7.30
C HIS A 58 2.52 4.26 -7.94
N SER A 59 3.39 4.18 -8.96
CA SER A 59 3.85 5.36 -9.69
C SER A 59 3.03 5.58 -10.95
N ALA A 60 3.32 6.66 -11.68
CA ALA A 60 2.77 6.90 -13.01
C ALA A 60 2.92 5.71 -13.97
N GLU A 61 3.91 4.86 -13.71
CA GLU A 61 4.24 3.68 -14.51
C GLU A 61 3.29 2.49 -14.24
N SER A 62 2.49 2.55 -13.16
CA SER A 62 1.34 1.65 -12.93
C SER A 62 0.21 1.90 -13.93
N THR A 63 0.09 3.13 -14.44
CA THR A 63 -0.93 3.50 -15.42
C THR A 63 -0.49 3.04 -16.81
N ARG A 64 -1.14 2.03 -17.36
CA ARG A 64 -0.80 1.44 -18.67
C ARG A 64 -1.78 1.85 -19.76
N GLU A 65 -1.35 1.75 -21.02
CA GLU A 65 -2.22 2.01 -22.18
C GLU A 65 -3.47 1.11 -22.12
N GLY A 66 -4.65 1.71 -22.29
CA GLY A 66 -5.95 1.05 -22.15
C GLY A 66 -6.56 1.12 -20.75
N PHE A 67 -5.84 1.64 -19.76
CA PHE A 67 -6.42 1.95 -18.45
C PHE A 67 -7.18 3.27 -18.59
N ASN A 68 -8.51 3.24 -18.47
CA ASN A 68 -9.34 4.46 -18.57
C ASN A 68 -9.30 5.32 -17.29
N TYR A 69 -8.34 5.09 -16.41
CA TYR A 69 -8.17 5.77 -15.13
C TYR A 69 -6.71 5.61 -14.64
N PRO A 70 -6.17 6.56 -13.85
CA PRO A 70 -4.79 6.50 -13.38
C PRO A 70 -4.65 5.51 -12.21
N GLU A 71 -3.72 4.56 -12.32
CA GLU A 71 -3.32 3.65 -11.22
C GLU A 71 -2.16 4.18 -10.40
N GLY A 72 -1.45 5.17 -10.91
CA GLY A 72 -0.55 5.98 -10.12
C GLY A 72 -0.32 7.28 -10.84
N LEU A 73 -0.07 8.34 -10.07
CA LEU A 73 -0.05 9.69 -10.62
C LEU A 73 1.35 10.27 -10.73
N TYR A 74 2.26 9.88 -9.86
CA TYR A 74 3.55 10.55 -9.66
C TYR A 74 4.70 9.74 -10.23
N HIS A 75 5.70 10.40 -10.81
CA HIS A 75 6.93 9.75 -11.26
C HIS A 75 7.80 9.37 -10.05
N TYR A 76 8.77 8.47 -10.28
CA TYR A 76 9.65 7.95 -9.23
C TYR A 76 10.34 9.06 -8.43
N GLU A 77 10.84 10.09 -9.11
CA GLU A 77 11.55 11.21 -8.49
C GLU A 77 10.64 12.06 -7.60
N GLU A 78 9.39 12.25 -7.99
CA GLU A 78 8.39 13.00 -7.21
C GLU A 78 8.07 12.24 -5.90
N ILE A 79 7.89 10.92 -6.00
CA ILE A 79 7.60 10.05 -4.87
C ILE A 79 8.81 9.96 -3.92
N LEU A 80 10.01 9.77 -4.47
CA LEU A 80 11.25 9.71 -3.70
C LEU A 80 11.51 11.00 -2.95
N TYR A 81 11.32 12.15 -3.61
CA TYR A 81 11.45 13.45 -2.97
C TYR A 81 10.44 13.60 -1.83
N TYR A 82 9.18 13.22 -2.06
CA TYR A 82 8.14 13.28 -1.04
C TYR A 82 8.49 12.43 0.19
N TYR A 83 8.83 11.16 0.01
CA TYR A 83 9.17 10.28 1.13
C TYR A 83 10.49 10.64 1.81
N GLU A 84 11.47 11.20 1.09
CA GLU A 84 12.68 11.79 1.68
C GLU A 84 12.32 12.95 2.62
N MET A 85 11.40 13.83 2.20
CA MET A 85 10.93 14.92 3.04
C MET A 85 10.13 14.45 4.25
N LEU A 86 9.49 13.28 4.17
CA LEU A 86 8.76 12.68 5.30
C LEU A 86 9.66 11.94 6.30
N GLY A 87 10.94 11.72 6.00
CA GLY A 87 11.85 11.04 6.92
C GLY A 87 12.06 9.55 6.63
N LEU A 88 11.57 9.03 5.50
CA LEU A 88 11.69 7.62 5.13
C LEU A 88 13.09 7.30 4.55
N ASP A 89 13.45 6.03 4.64
CA ASP A 89 14.73 5.45 4.23
C ASP A 89 14.64 4.66 2.92
N PHE A 90 13.42 4.31 2.51
CA PHE A 90 13.19 3.65 1.23
C PHE A 90 11.73 3.74 0.78
N VAL A 91 11.53 3.45 -0.49
CA VAL A 91 10.22 3.19 -1.09
C VAL A 91 10.32 1.96 -1.98
N CYS A 92 9.29 1.11 -2.01
CA CYS A 92 9.15 0.11 -3.06
C CYS A 92 8.02 0.51 -4.00
N PHE A 93 8.35 0.61 -5.29
CA PHE A 93 7.37 0.81 -6.35
C PHE A 93 6.79 -0.54 -6.73
N THR A 94 5.57 -0.80 -6.27
CA THR A 94 4.85 -2.06 -6.47
C THR A 94 3.74 -1.85 -7.47
N GLU A 95 4.13 -1.63 -8.73
CA GLU A 95 3.17 -1.35 -9.78
C GLU A 95 2.18 -2.50 -9.96
N HIS A 96 0.98 -2.19 -10.45
CA HIS A 96 0.06 -3.24 -10.88
C HIS A 96 0.63 -3.96 -12.11
N ALA A 97 0.60 -5.28 -12.03
CA ALA A 97 0.90 -6.17 -13.14
C ALA A 97 -0.18 -6.05 -14.23
N SER A 98 -1.28 -6.78 -14.05
CA SER A 98 -2.52 -6.63 -14.83
C SER A 98 -3.55 -5.77 -14.08
N LEU A 99 -4.55 -5.25 -14.80
CA LEU A 99 -5.61 -4.43 -14.21
C LEU A 99 -6.27 -5.13 -13.03
N PRO A 100 -6.28 -4.54 -11.82
CA PRO A 100 -7.00 -5.11 -10.68
C PRO A 100 -8.49 -5.35 -10.96
N GLN A 101 -9.11 -4.55 -11.85
CA GLN A 101 -10.53 -4.69 -12.19
C GLN A 101 -10.79 -5.81 -13.22
N SER A 102 -9.76 -6.27 -13.92
CA SER A 102 -9.82 -7.33 -14.92
C SER A 102 -8.48 -8.06 -15.02
N PRO A 103 -8.05 -8.75 -13.95
CA PRO A 103 -6.73 -9.37 -13.91
C PRO A 103 -6.64 -10.48 -14.97
N CYS A 104 -5.48 -10.63 -15.58
CA CYS A 104 -5.25 -11.65 -16.59
C CYS A 104 -3.84 -12.20 -16.52
N VAL A 105 -3.71 -13.48 -16.86
CA VAL A 105 -2.43 -14.19 -16.88
C VAL A 105 -1.49 -13.51 -17.88
N GLN A 106 -0.27 -13.24 -17.42
CA GLN A 106 0.81 -12.72 -18.23
C GLN A 106 1.78 -13.85 -18.60
N GLU A 107 2.41 -13.68 -19.76
CA GLU A 107 3.54 -14.48 -20.21
C GLU A 107 4.85 -13.69 -20.03
N PRO A 108 6.02 -14.35 -19.95
CA PRO A 108 7.30 -13.65 -19.81
C PRO A 108 7.55 -12.63 -20.94
N THR A 109 7.09 -12.92 -22.15
CA THR A 109 7.23 -12.05 -23.33
C THR A 109 6.09 -11.03 -23.49
N SER A 110 5.13 -10.97 -22.57
CA SER A 110 4.04 -10.00 -22.64
C SER A 110 4.57 -8.57 -22.45
N ALA A 111 3.86 -7.59 -23.00
CA ALA A 111 4.24 -6.18 -22.85
C ALA A 111 4.30 -5.74 -21.38
N ILE A 112 3.39 -6.28 -20.54
CA ILE A 112 3.35 -6.02 -19.10
C ILE A 112 4.61 -6.55 -18.42
N SER A 113 4.94 -7.82 -18.64
CA SER A 113 6.16 -8.44 -18.08
C SER A 113 7.42 -7.71 -18.51
N GLN A 114 7.55 -7.37 -19.80
CA GLN A 114 8.71 -6.63 -20.32
C GLN A 114 8.81 -5.23 -19.72
N SER A 115 7.69 -4.53 -19.54
CA SER A 115 7.64 -3.23 -18.87
C SER A 115 8.06 -3.33 -17.40
N LEU A 116 7.60 -4.33 -16.64
CA LEU A 116 8.04 -4.56 -15.26
C LEU A 116 9.57 -4.77 -15.18
N LEU A 117 10.13 -5.56 -16.09
CA LEU A 117 11.58 -5.79 -16.15
C LEU A 117 12.36 -4.52 -16.52
N GLU A 118 11.81 -3.67 -17.39
CA GLU A 118 12.40 -2.37 -17.72
C GLU A 118 12.36 -1.40 -16.53
N HIS A 119 11.22 -1.32 -15.83
CA HIS A 119 11.07 -0.49 -14.63
C HIS A 119 12.04 -0.93 -13.55
N THR A 120 12.19 -2.24 -13.37
CA THR A 120 13.15 -2.83 -12.43
C THR A 120 14.58 -2.36 -12.72
N LYS A 121 15.01 -2.44 -13.99
CA LYS A 121 16.33 -1.93 -14.40
C LYS A 121 16.49 -0.43 -14.13
N ARG A 122 15.44 0.37 -14.43
CA ARG A 122 15.44 1.82 -14.16
C ARG A 122 15.58 2.11 -12.67
N ILE A 123 14.81 1.43 -11.82
CA ILE A 123 14.86 1.57 -10.37
C ILE A 123 16.22 1.13 -9.81
N HIS A 124 16.81 0.04 -10.30
CA HIS A 124 18.14 -0.40 -9.87
C HIS A 124 19.23 0.62 -10.24
N ASN A 125 19.14 1.24 -11.42
CA ASN A 125 20.06 2.32 -11.81
C ASN A 125 19.85 3.56 -10.91
N LEU A 126 18.60 3.95 -10.68
CA LEU A 126 18.26 5.06 -9.80
C LEU A 126 18.77 4.81 -8.36
N ARG A 127 18.59 3.59 -7.82
CA ARG A 127 19.13 3.20 -6.50
C ARG A 127 20.64 3.41 -6.44
N LYS A 128 21.39 2.97 -7.47
CA LYS A 128 22.86 3.17 -7.54
C LYS A 128 23.23 4.64 -7.57
N GLU A 129 22.49 5.47 -8.31
CA GLU A 129 22.75 6.91 -8.42
C GLU A 129 22.47 7.67 -7.12
N LEU A 130 21.44 7.28 -6.36
CA LEU A 130 21.02 7.92 -5.12
C LEU A 130 21.78 7.40 -3.89
N SER A 131 22.33 6.18 -3.95
CA SER A 131 23.07 5.57 -2.86
C SER A 131 24.23 6.46 -2.38
N GLY A 132 24.24 6.75 -1.08
CA GLY A 132 25.24 7.62 -0.44
C GLY A 132 25.00 9.12 -0.63
N LYS A 133 23.95 9.53 -1.37
CA LYS A 133 23.55 10.93 -1.55
C LYS A 133 22.23 11.26 -0.85
N TYR A 134 21.31 10.31 -0.85
CA TYR A 134 19.97 10.45 -0.27
C TYR A 134 19.71 9.33 0.74
N ARG A 135 18.79 9.59 1.68
CA ARG A 135 18.39 8.58 2.66
C ARG A 135 17.41 7.58 2.04
N CYS A 136 16.37 8.08 1.38
CA CYS A 136 15.32 7.32 0.72
C CYS A 136 15.82 6.66 -0.58
N LEU A 137 15.85 5.32 -0.60
CA LEU A 137 16.27 4.53 -1.76
C LEU A 137 15.11 3.76 -2.40
N PRO A 138 15.07 3.67 -3.74
CA PRO A 138 13.98 3.00 -4.45
C PRO A 138 14.18 1.49 -4.59
N PHE A 139 13.09 0.73 -4.43
CA PHE A 139 12.97 -0.71 -4.67
C PHE A 139 11.95 -1.04 -5.75
N ALA A 140 12.27 -2.06 -6.56
CA ALA A 140 11.42 -2.48 -7.66
C ALA A 140 10.57 -3.65 -7.21
N GLY A 141 9.26 -3.53 -7.37
CA GLY A 141 8.33 -4.59 -7.02
C GLY A 141 7.10 -4.60 -7.87
N VAL A 142 6.14 -5.41 -7.44
CA VAL A 142 4.84 -5.55 -8.09
C VAL A 142 3.77 -5.85 -7.05
N GLU A 143 2.58 -5.31 -7.25
CA GLU A 143 1.36 -5.88 -6.67
C GLU A 143 0.78 -6.86 -7.68
N ALA A 144 1.07 -8.15 -7.49
CA ALA A 144 0.58 -9.22 -8.33
C ALA A 144 -0.84 -9.64 -7.92
N ASN A 145 -1.66 -10.00 -8.90
CA ASN A 145 -3.02 -10.44 -8.66
C ASN A 145 -3.07 -11.93 -8.35
N ILE A 146 -3.69 -12.30 -7.23
CA ILE A 146 -4.16 -13.65 -6.95
C ILE A 146 -5.53 -13.78 -7.63
N MET A 147 -5.56 -14.49 -8.75
CA MET A 147 -6.72 -14.66 -9.60
C MET A 147 -7.08 -16.16 -9.76
N TYR A 148 -8.15 -16.43 -10.50
CA TYR A 148 -8.55 -17.78 -10.88
C TYR A 148 -8.49 -17.94 -12.40
N GLU A 149 -7.81 -18.99 -12.86
CA GLU A 149 -7.86 -19.44 -14.25
C GLU A 149 -8.74 -20.69 -14.32
N GLY A 150 -10.03 -20.49 -14.60
CA GLY A 150 -11.05 -21.52 -14.37
C GLY A 150 -11.20 -21.80 -12.87
N GLU A 151 -11.04 -23.07 -12.47
CA GLU A 151 -11.14 -23.48 -11.06
C GLU A 151 -9.83 -23.34 -10.27
N LYS A 152 -8.71 -23.00 -10.92
CA LYS A 152 -7.39 -23.02 -10.28
C LYS A 152 -6.93 -21.62 -9.88
N PRO A 153 -6.49 -21.40 -8.64
CA PRO A 153 -5.87 -20.14 -8.28
C PRO A 153 -4.50 -20.00 -8.93
N ARG A 154 -4.17 -18.76 -9.32
CA ARG A 154 -2.95 -18.42 -10.03
C ARG A 154 -2.53 -16.98 -9.72
N ILE A 155 -1.23 -16.74 -9.66
CA ILE A 155 -0.66 -15.39 -9.70
C ILE A 155 -0.53 -14.96 -11.16
N ASP A 156 -0.95 -13.73 -11.47
CA ASP A 156 -1.02 -13.22 -12.83
C ASP A 156 0.35 -13.07 -13.51
N ILE A 157 1.43 -12.88 -12.75
CA ILE A 157 2.81 -12.78 -13.26
C ILE A 157 3.57 -14.11 -13.14
N PRO A 158 4.32 -14.54 -14.17
CA PRO A 158 5.12 -15.75 -14.11
C PRO A 158 6.34 -15.59 -13.20
N ASP A 159 6.72 -16.70 -12.55
CA ASP A 159 7.85 -16.80 -11.64
C ASP A 159 9.17 -16.23 -12.20
N GLU A 160 9.45 -16.44 -13.49
CA GLU A 160 10.65 -15.91 -14.16
C GLU A 160 10.73 -14.37 -14.14
N VAL A 161 9.59 -13.70 -14.13
CA VAL A 161 9.52 -12.23 -14.01
C VAL A 161 9.57 -11.81 -12.56
N LEU A 162 8.87 -12.54 -11.67
CA LEU A 162 8.89 -12.27 -10.23
C LEU A 162 10.30 -12.41 -9.64
N ALA A 163 11.11 -13.33 -10.17
CA ALA A 163 12.49 -13.57 -9.74
C ALA A 163 13.44 -12.37 -9.95
N GLU A 164 13.10 -11.46 -10.85
CA GLU A 164 13.92 -10.28 -11.16
C GLU A 164 13.58 -9.07 -10.28
N LEU A 165 12.47 -9.12 -9.54
CA LEU A 165 11.99 -8.02 -8.69
C LEU A 165 12.63 -8.07 -7.29
N ASP A 166 12.76 -6.91 -6.63
CA ASP A 166 13.21 -6.87 -5.24
C ASP A 166 12.11 -7.31 -4.26
N PHE A 167 10.84 -7.07 -4.60
CA PHE A 167 9.70 -7.24 -3.68
C PHE A 167 8.39 -7.56 -4.39
N VAL A 168 7.63 -8.52 -3.88
CA VAL A 168 6.35 -8.94 -4.44
C VAL A 168 5.26 -8.93 -3.37
N ILE A 169 4.20 -8.18 -3.62
CA ILE A 169 2.93 -8.27 -2.90
C ILE A 169 2.00 -9.11 -3.76
N ALA A 170 1.27 -10.05 -3.14
CA ALA A 170 0.22 -10.81 -3.81
C ALA A 170 -1.13 -10.52 -3.16
N SER A 171 -2.08 -10.07 -3.97
CA SER A 171 -3.35 -9.51 -3.52
C SER A 171 -4.55 -10.15 -4.24
N ARG A 172 -5.62 -10.48 -3.52
CA ARG A 172 -6.87 -10.97 -4.13
C ARG A 172 -7.64 -9.80 -4.74
N HIS A 173 -7.80 -9.80 -6.06
CA HIS A 173 -8.52 -8.75 -6.79
C HIS A 173 -9.60 -9.33 -7.70
N ARG A 174 -10.82 -8.80 -7.59
CA ARG A 174 -11.98 -9.13 -8.45
C ARG A 174 -12.23 -10.64 -8.63
N VAL A 175 -11.95 -11.40 -7.58
CA VAL A 175 -12.24 -12.82 -7.49
C VAL A 175 -13.75 -13.06 -7.76
N PRO A 176 -14.19 -14.11 -8.48
CA PRO A 176 -15.63 -14.37 -8.65
C PRO A 176 -16.36 -14.54 -7.31
N GLU A 177 -17.64 -14.18 -7.21
CA GLU A 177 -18.40 -14.15 -5.94
C GLU A 177 -18.37 -15.50 -5.22
N GLU A 178 -18.54 -16.59 -5.97
CA GLU A 178 -18.47 -17.97 -5.47
C GLU A 178 -17.11 -18.28 -4.83
N LYS A 179 -16.03 -17.71 -5.35
CA LYS A 179 -14.66 -17.85 -4.84
C LYS A 179 -14.35 -16.90 -3.67
N ARG A 180 -15.29 -16.01 -3.31
CA ARG A 180 -15.22 -15.10 -2.14
C ARG A 180 -15.96 -15.63 -0.92
N THR A 181 -16.82 -16.63 -1.08
CA THR A 181 -17.67 -17.18 -0.02
C THR A 181 -17.24 -18.56 0.44
N GLU A 182 -16.68 -19.38 -0.44
CA GLU A 182 -16.25 -20.73 -0.09
C GLU A 182 -14.88 -20.73 0.61
N LEU A 183 -14.83 -21.24 1.84
CA LEU A 183 -13.59 -21.28 2.64
C LEU A 183 -12.48 -22.07 1.94
N GLY A 184 -12.85 -23.13 1.20
CA GLY A 184 -11.89 -23.93 0.42
C GLY A 184 -11.18 -23.10 -0.65
N ASP A 185 -11.94 -22.34 -1.43
CA ASP A 185 -11.42 -21.46 -2.49
C ASP A 185 -10.56 -20.34 -1.90
N ILE A 186 -11.04 -19.66 -0.84
CA ILE A 186 -10.26 -18.63 -0.14
C ILE A 186 -8.93 -19.19 0.34
N ARG A 187 -8.96 -20.35 1.02
CA ARG A 187 -7.76 -21.02 1.51
C ARG A 187 -6.81 -21.39 0.38
N GLU A 188 -7.31 -21.98 -0.70
CA GLU A 188 -6.48 -22.43 -1.82
C GLU A 188 -5.81 -21.24 -2.51
N SER A 189 -6.57 -20.16 -2.77
CA SER A 189 -6.02 -18.95 -3.40
C SER A 189 -4.96 -18.27 -2.54
N LEU A 190 -5.19 -18.07 -1.25
CA LEU A 190 -4.18 -17.49 -0.36
C LEU A 190 -2.97 -18.40 -0.18
N SER A 191 -3.17 -19.71 0.02
CA SER A 191 -2.08 -20.68 0.14
C SER A 191 -1.21 -20.72 -1.12
N SER A 192 -1.81 -20.61 -2.32
CA SER A 192 -1.05 -20.55 -3.58
C SER A 192 -0.04 -19.41 -3.63
N ALA A 193 -0.38 -18.25 -3.05
CA ALA A 193 0.53 -17.13 -2.94
C ALA A 193 1.53 -17.30 -1.80
N ILE A 194 1.11 -17.87 -0.66
CA ILE A 194 1.99 -18.10 0.50
C ILE A 194 3.11 -19.09 0.16
N VAL A 195 2.83 -20.12 -0.65
CA VAL A 195 3.85 -21.10 -1.05
C VAL A 195 4.75 -20.63 -2.17
N ASN A 196 4.39 -19.56 -2.89
CA ASN A 196 5.22 -19.04 -3.96
C ASN A 196 6.53 -18.44 -3.38
N PRO A 197 7.72 -18.88 -3.84
CA PRO A 197 9.00 -18.45 -3.30
C PRO A 197 9.30 -16.96 -3.51
N TYR A 198 8.71 -16.33 -4.51
CA TYR A 198 8.95 -14.93 -4.87
C TYR A 198 8.02 -13.96 -4.16
N VAL A 199 6.85 -14.42 -3.69
CA VAL A 199 5.93 -13.58 -2.91
C VAL A 199 6.55 -13.22 -1.55
N ASN A 200 6.56 -11.95 -1.18
CA ASN A 200 7.04 -11.51 0.13
C ASN A 200 5.88 -11.23 1.09
N VAL A 201 4.81 -10.63 0.57
CA VAL A 201 3.69 -10.11 1.36
C VAL A 201 2.37 -10.61 0.79
N ILE A 202 1.46 -10.99 1.68
CA ILE A 202 0.05 -11.14 1.32
C ILE A 202 -0.61 -9.77 1.52
N GLY A 203 -0.99 -9.14 0.41
CA GLY A 203 -1.61 -7.81 0.37
C GLY A 203 -3.05 -7.87 0.85
N HIS A 204 -3.46 -6.86 1.62
CA HIS A 204 -4.78 -6.67 2.25
C HIS A 204 -5.55 -7.99 2.42
N PRO A 205 -5.06 -8.92 3.27
CA PRO A 205 -5.35 -10.35 3.15
C PRO A 205 -6.83 -10.74 3.24
N ASP A 206 -7.63 -9.95 3.96
CA ASP A 206 -9.05 -10.17 4.17
C ASP A 206 -9.96 -9.44 3.18
N ARG A 207 -9.39 -8.73 2.18
CA ARG A 207 -10.15 -8.12 1.08
C ARG A 207 -10.85 -9.20 0.24
N ASP A 208 -12.05 -8.87 -0.23
CA ASP A 208 -12.87 -9.75 -1.09
C ASP A 208 -13.15 -11.13 -0.44
N ILE A 209 -13.30 -11.16 0.88
CA ILE A 209 -13.79 -12.33 1.64
C ILE A 209 -15.17 -11.98 2.22
N GLN A 210 -16.16 -12.83 1.94
CA GLN A 210 -17.57 -12.59 2.30
C GLN A 210 -18.16 -13.70 3.17
N THR A 211 -17.34 -14.25 4.07
CA THR A 211 -17.67 -15.43 4.88
C THR A 211 -18.21 -15.10 6.27
N LYS A 212 -18.52 -13.82 6.54
CA LYS A 212 -19.06 -13.39 7.84
C LYS A 212 -20.47 -13.97 8.01
N THR A 213 -20.66 -14.77 9.04
CA THR A 213 -21.92 -15.47 9.34
C THR A 213 -22.16 -15.51 10.84
N GLU A 214 -23.43 -15.49 11.24
CA GLU A 214 -23.85 -15.66 12.63
C GLU A 214 -23.86 -17.13 13.07
N ASP A 215 -23.73 -18.09 12.13
CA ASP A 215 -23.62 -19.51 12.48
C ASP A 215 -22.29 -19.79 13.21
N PRO A 216 -22.32 -20.22 14.49
CA PRO A 216 -21.11 -20.48 15.25
C PRO A 216 -20.17 -21.51 14.61
N ARG A 217 -20.70 -22.50 13.88
CA ARG A 217 -19.86 -23.54 13.25
C ARG A 217 -19.09 -22.99 12.06
N ALA A 218 -19.76 -22.22 11.21
CA ALA A 218 -19.12 -21.59 10.07
C ALA A 218 -18.15 -20.48 10.50
N ALA A 219 -18.46 -19.74 11.57
CA ALA A 219 -17.53 -18.80 12.19
C ALA A 219 -16.26 -19.50 12.71
N GLU A 220 -16.39 -20.63 13.39
CA GLU A 220 -15.23 -21.43 13.85
C GLU A 220 -14.38 -21.92 12.68
N ALA A 221 -15.00 -22.45 11.62
CA ALA A 221 -14.30 -22.90 10.42
C ALA A 221 -13.51 -21.77 9.73
N TYR A 222 -14.09 -20.57 9.68
CA TYR A 222 -13.42 -19.38 9.15
C TYR A 222 -12.16 -19.01 9.94
N TRP A 223 -12.23 -18.96 11.27
CA TRP A 223 -11.07 -18.64 12.10
C TRP A 223 -10.01 -19.76 12.07
N GLN A 224 -10.44 -21.02 11.97
CA GLN A 224 -9.53 -22.15 11.81
C GLN A 224 -8.77 -22.08 10.47
N MET A 225 -9.45 -21.73 9.37
CA MET A 225 -8.80 -21.49 8.07
C MET A 225 -7.71 -20.41 8.18
N TRP A 226 -8.02 -19.28 8.81
CA TRP A 226 -7.04 -18.21 9.01
C TRP A 226 -5.86 -18.64 9.87
N LYS A 227 -6.11 -19.41 10.94
CA LYS A 227 -5.04 -19.96 11.76
C LYS A 227 -4.08 -20.84 10.94
N GLU A 228 -4.60 -21.65 10.02
CA GLU A 228 -3.76 -22.45 9.12
C GLU A 228 -2.93 -21.57 8.18
N LEU A 229 -3.57 -20.59 7.53
CA LEU A 229 -2.90 -19.67 6.60
C LEU A 229 -1.82 -18.83 7.29
N LEU A 230 -2.10 -18.29 8.47
CA LEU A 230 -1.12 -17.53 9.26
C LEU A 230 0.05 -18.42 9.72
N GLY A 231 -0.23 -19.68 10.07
CA GLY A 231 0.80 -20.66 10.37
C GLY A 231 1.72 -20.91 9.17
N GLU A 232 1.13 -21.03 7.97
CA GLU A 232 1.87 -21.19 6.72
C GLU A 232 2.69 -19.94 6.37
N MET A 233 2.11 -18.74 6.49
CA MET A 233 2.80 -17.46 6.29
C MET A 233 4.04 -17.37 7.17
N ARG A 234 3.92 -17.67 8.46
CA ARG A 234 5.04 -17.66 9.38
C ARG A 234 6.14 -18.64 8.97
N LEU A 235 5.76 -19.87 8.62
CA LEU A 235 6.72 -20.92 8.22
C LEU A 235 7.45 -20.55 6.92
N LYS A 236 6.78 -19.84 6.01
CA LYS A 236 7.33 -19.38 4.72
C LYS A 236 7.88 -17.96 4.77
N ASN A 237 8.01 -17.37 5.96
CA ASN A 237 8.47 -16.00 6.21
C ASN A 237 7.74 -14.96 5.32
N LYS A 238 6.43 -15.11 5.15
CA LYS A 238 5.57 -14.09 4.52
C LYS A 238 5.08 -13.09 5.54
N ALA A 239 4.96 -11.83 5.14
CA ALA A 239 4.38 -10.79 5.99
C ALA A 239 2.89 -10.56 5.68
N PHE A 240 2.16 -10.17 6.73
CA PHE A 240 0.75 -9.78 6.68
C PHE A 240 0.66 -8.27 6.47
N GLU A 241 0.01 -7.84 5.39
CA GLU A 241 -0.22 -6.41 5.16
C GLU A 241 -1.34 -5.85 6.06
N ILE A 242 -1.03 -4.80 6.80
CA ILE A 242 -2.01 -3.87 7.37
C ILE A 242 -2.08 -2.67 6.43
N ASN A 243 -3.03 -2.76 5.51
CA ASN A 243 -3.31 -1.72 4.54
C ASN A 243 -4.14 -0.62 5.22
N LEU A 244 -3.61 0.59 5.30
CA LEU A 244 -4.21 1.69 6.05
C LEU A 244 -5.46 2.26 5.36
N LYS A 245 -5.70 1.91 4.10
CA LYS A 245 -6.93 2.22 3.36
C LYS A 245 -7.99 1.14 3.55
N ALA A 246 -7.62 -0.14 3.39
CA ALA A 246 -8.55 -1.26 3.48
C ALA A 246 -8.93 -1.63 4.93
N GLN A 247 -8.04 -1.40 5.90
CA GLN A 247 -8.23 -1.60 7.33
C GLN A 247 -8.64 -3.06 7.67
N PRO A 248 -7.67 -3.97 7.88
CA PRO A 248 -7.99 -5.37 8.15
C PRO A 248 -8.72 -5.55 9.49
N ASP A 249 -9.40 -6.69 9.66
CA ASP A 249 -10.05 -7.06 10.92
C ASP A 249 -9.01 -7.13 12.07
N PRO A 250 -9.17 -6.33 13.15
CA PRO A 250 -8.23 -6.33 14.28
C PRO A 250 -8.06 -7.71 14.92
N LYS A 251 -9.12 -8.54 14.95
CA LYS A 251 -9.01 -9.91 15.49
C LYS A 251 -8.08 -10.77 14.64
N LEU A 252 -8.07 -10.59 13.32
CA LEU A 252 -7.15 -11.29 12.44
C LEU A 252 -5.71 -10.81 12.65
N VAL A 253 -5.51 -9.50 12.87
CA VAL A 253 -4.20 -8.92 13.21
C VAL A 253 -3.70 -9.46 14.56
N GLN A 254 -4.54 -9.53 15.59
CA GLN A 254 -4.19 -10.18 16.86
C GLN A 254 -3.76 -11.63 16.65
N MET A 255 -4.54 -12.41 15.88
CA MET A 255 -4.19 -13.79 15.58
C MET A 255 -2.84 -13.91 14.85
N ALA A 256 -2.57 -13.03 13.90
CA ALA A 256 -1.28 -12.98 13.20
C ALA A 256 -0.12 -12.69 14.17
N ALA A 257 -0.32 -11.76 15.11
CA ALA A 257 0.66 -11.42 16.14
C ALA A 257 0.91 -12.58 17.11
N ASP A 258 -0.14 -13.22 17.61
CA ASP A 258 -0.05 -14.39 18.51
C ASP A 258 0.70 -15.55 17.87
N MET A 259 0.58 -15.68 16.54
CA MET A 259 1.27 -16.70 15.77
C MET A 259 2.70 -16.28 15.42
N GLY A 260 3.11 -15.03 15.58
CA GLY A 260 4.44 -14.54 15.23
C GLY A 260 4.64 -14.29 13.74
N VAL A 261 3.56 -13.99 13.01
CA VAL A 261 3.62 -13.49 11.62
C VAL A 261 4.17 -12.06 11.65
N LYS A 262 5.04 -11.72 10.70
CA LYS A 262 5.56 -10.36 10.55
C LYS A 262 4.51 -9.47 9.88
N PHE A 263 4.52 -8.18 10.20
CA PHE A 263 3.58 -7.21 9.64
C PHE A 263 4.23 -6.28 8.64
N PHE A 264 3.40 -5.66 7.83
CA PHE A 264 3.79 -4.68 6.82
C PHE A 264 2.75 -3.56 6.77
N LEU A 265 3.13 -2.32 7.08
CA LEU A 265 2.21 -1.18 7.20
C LEU A 265 2.32 -0.28 5.96
N ASN A 266 1.25 -0.05 5.18
CA ASN A 266 1.33 0.87 4.03
C ASN A 266 0.00 1.52 3.69
N PHE A 267 0.08 2.51 2.81
CA PHE A 267 -1.06 3.28 2.37
C PHE A 267 -1.68 2.82 1.05
N ASP A 268 -0.99 1.96 0.29
CA ASP A 268 -1.42 1.57 -1.05
C ASP A 268 -1.60 2.82 -1.93
N ALA A 269 -0.52 3.60 -1.98
CA ALA A 269 -0.52 4.97 -2.46
C ALA A 269 -0.57 5.01 -3.99
N HIS A 270 -1.66 5.53 -4.55
CA HIS A 270 -1.83 5.80 -5.99
C HIS A 270 -1.77 7.31 -6.28
N GLU A 271 -2.25 8.14 -5.33
CA GLU A 271 -2.07 9.58 -5.35
C GLU A 271 -1.94 10.15 -3.92
N PHE A 272 -1.14 11.19 -3.72
CA PHE A 272 -0.98 11.82 -2.41
C PHE A 272 -2.19 12.61 -1.94
N ASN A 273 -3.22 12.77 -2.75
CA ASN A 273 -4.50 13.26 -2.28
C ASN A 273 -5.33 12.20 -1.53
N GLN A 274 -5.04 10.91 -1.71
CA GLN A 274 -5.55 9.86 -0.81
C GLN A 274 -5.14 10.11 0.63
N PHE A 275 -4.11 10.94 0.83
CA PHE A 275 -3.71 11.37 2.14
C PHE A 275 -4.56 12.50 2.76
N LEU A 276 -5.43 13.14 1.98
CA LEU A 276 -6.16 14.34 2.39
C LEU A 276 -7.67 14.13 2.46
N ASN A 277 -8.23 13.21 1.66
CA ASN A 277 -9.67 13.11 1.49
C ASN A 277 -10.32 12.05 2.40
N TYR A 278 -11.08 12.54 3.39
CA TYR A 278 -12.38 11.97 3.74
C TYR A 278 -13.44 13.00 3.35
N GLY A 279 -14.00 12.87 2.16
CA GLY A 279 -15.10 13.71 1.70
C GLY A 279 -16.24 12.83 1.24
N ASP A 280 -17.44 13.10 1.74
CA ASP A 280 -18.68 12.69 1.11
C ASP A 280 -18.59 13.00 -0.40
N PRO A 281 -18.89 12.08 -1.33
CA PRO A 281 -18.94 12.35 -2.76
C PRO A 281 -19.78 13.58 -3.15
N SER A 282 -20.68 14.02 -2.25
CA SER A 282 -21.45 15.26 -2.41
C SER A 282 -20.66 16.56 -2.20
N SER A 283 -19.47 16.51 -1.58
CA SER A 283 -18.63 17.68 -1.26
C SER A 283 -17.51 17.96 -2.26
N ILE A 284 -17.53 17.31 -3.43
CA ILE A 284 -16.53 17.51 -4.49
C ILE A 284 -16.67 18.92 -5.07
N THR A 285 -15.66 19.76 -4.88
CA THR A 285 -15.62 21.13 -5.40
C THR A 285 -15.49 21.15 -6.92
N THR A 286 -15.82 22.27 -7.55
CA THR A 286 -15.62 22.47 -9.00
C THR A 286 -14.14 22.28 -9.38
N GLU A 287 -13.22 22.78 -8.54
CA GLU A 287 -11.78 22.60 -8.72
C GLU A 287 -11.38 21.12 -8.65
N GLN A 288 -11.94 20.35 -7.71
CA GLN A 288 -11.68 18.92 -7.59
C GLN A 288 -12.20 18.15 -8.82
N ARG A 289 -13.40 18.48 -9.34
CA ARG A 289 -13.92 17.88 -10.57
C ARG A 289 -13.04 18.19 -11.79
N LYS A 290 -12.53 19.42 -11.87
CA LYS A 290 -11.62 19.82 -12.94
C LYS A 290 -10.30 19.05 -12.84
N ALA A 291 -9.72 18.95 -11.64
CA ALA A 291 -8.51 18.17 -11.41
C ALA A 291 -8.72 16.70 -11.76
N ASP A 292 -9.85 16.10 -11.36
CA ASP A 292 -10.15 14.71 -11.71
C ASP A 292 -10.28 14.53 -13.22
N ALA A 293 -11.01 15.40 -13.92
CA ALA A 293 -11.12 15.35 -15.39
C ALA A 293 -9.74 15.38 -16.08
N GLN A 294 -8.82 16.21 -15.59
CA GLN A 294 -7.45 16.30 -16.12
C GLN A 294 -6.65 15.02 -15.89
N LYS A 295 -6.78 14.39 -14.72
CA LYS A 295 -6.15 13.08 -14.45
C LYS A 295 -6.67 11.98 -15.38
N TYR A 296 -7.99 11.94 -15.59
CA TYR A 296 -8.61 10.94 -16.47
C TYR A 296 -8.22 11.17 -17.94
N ALA A 297 -8.14 12.42 -18.39
CA ALA A 297 -7.67 12.75 -19.74
C ALA A 297 -6.21 12.30 -19.96
N TRP A 298 -5.35 12.50 -18.96
CA TRP A 298 -3.97 12.02 -19.00
C TRP A 298 -3.89 10.49 -19.08
N ALA A 299 -4.61 9.78 -18.20
CA ALA A 299 -4.62 8.32 -18.19
C ALA A 299 -5.16 7.73 -19.51
N ALA A 300 -6.16 8.38 -20.11
CA ALA A 300 -6.73 8.00 -21.40
C ALA A 300 -5.84 8.35 -22.62
N GLY A 301 -4.69 9.01 -22.41
CA GLY A 301 -3.84 9.48 -23.51
C GLY A 301 -4.46 10.58 -24.37
N SER A 302 -5.48 11.28 -23.86
CA SER A 302 -6.24 12.30 -24.57
C SER A 302 -6.03 13.71 -24.03
N ALA A 303 -5.11 13.90 -23.08
CA ALA A 303 -4.84 15.18 -22.44
C ALA A 303 -4.27 16.21 -23.43
N ASP A 304 -4.83 17.42 -23.40
CA ASP A 304 -4.27 18.58 -24.08
C ASP A 304 -3.26 19.36 -23.19
N GLU A 305 -2.70 20.46 -23.70
CA GLU A 305 -1.73 21.27 -22.96
C GLU A 305 -2.30 21.85 -21.65
N ASP A 306 -3.59 22.23 -21.63
CA ASP A 306 -4.25 22.79 -20.45
C ASP A 306 -4.52 21.71 -19.40
N ASP A 307 -4.85 20.49 -19.84
CA ASP A 307 -4.98 19.32 -18.98
C ASP A 307 -3.66 18.95 -18.32
N LEU A 308 -2.57 18.92 -19.10
CA LEU A 308 -1.23 18.62 -18.59
C LEU A 308 -0.74 19.69 -17.60
N LEU A 309 -0.99 20.97 -17.89
CA LEU A 309 -0.63 22.06 -16.98
C LEU A 309 -1.42 21.98 -15.67
N GLY A 310 -2.73 21.74 -15.74
CA GLY A 310 -3.56 21.60 -14.55
C GLY A 310 -3.16 20.39 -13.70
N LEU A 311 -2.81 19.27 -14.34
CA LEU A 311 -2.29 18.10 -13.64
C LEU A 311 -0.95 18.41 -12.94
N ALA A 312 -0.04 19.14 -13.59
CA ALA A 312 1.24 19.52 -12.99
C ALA A 312 1.06 20.45 -11.77
N ILE A 313 0.12 21.41 -11.84
CA ILE A 313 -0.24 22.27 -10.71
C ILE A 313 -0.79 21.43 -9.56
N TYR A 314 -1.72 20.53 -9.86
CA TYR A 314 -2.31 19.62 -8.89
C TYR A 314 -1.25 18.78 -8.16
N LYS A 315 -0.36 18.11 -8.92
CA LYS A 315 0.72 17.30 -8.33
C LYS A 315 1.56 18.11 -7.36
N LYS A 316 1.98 19.31 -7.78
CA LYS A 316 2.82 20.22 -6.98
C LYS A 316 2.13 20.64 -5.68
N GLU A 317 0.86 21.01 -5.72
CA GLU A 317 0.10 21.39 -4.52
C GLU A 317 0.02 20.24 -3.52
N LYS A 318 -0.23 19.01 -4.00
CA LYS A 318 -0.37 17.83 -3.13
C LYS A 318 0.95 17.38 -2.52
N LEU A 319 2.04 17.43 -3.28
CA LEU A 319 3.39 17.18 -2.74
C LEU A 319 3.76 18.14 -1.60
N ALA A 320 3.22 19.36 -1.61
CA ALA A 320 3.49 20.36 -0.58
C ALA A 320 2.64 20.21 0.70
N GLN A 321 1.52 19.49 0.66
CA GLN A 321 0.55 19.39 1.76
C GLN A 321 0.86 18.27 2.79
N GLY A 322 1.98 17.57 2.63
CA GLY A 322 2.35 16.43 3.49
C GLY A 322 1.35 15.26 3.37
N PRO A 323 1.39 14.29 4.29
CA PRO A 323 0.58 13.07 4.24
C PRO A 323 -0.77 13.24 4.93
N GLY A 324 -1.21 14.48 5.15
CA GLY A 324 -2.49 14.79 5.80
C GLY A 324 -2.66 14.22 7.22
N VAL A 325 -3.72 14.66 7.89
CA VAL A 325 -3.97 14.28 9.30
C VAL A 325 -4.50 12.84 9.37
N VAL A 326 -5.44 12.47 8.51
CA VAL A 326 -6.17 11.18 8.58
C VAL A 326 -5.27 9.96 8.40
N PRO A 327 -4.38 9.89 7.40
CA PRO A 327 -3.52 8.73 7.19
C PRO A 327 -2.51 8.57 8.32
N ILE A 328 -2.00 9.68 8.85
CA ILE A 328 -1.12 9.67 10.02
C ILE A 328 -1.85 9.20 11.28
N LEU A 329 -3.09 9.63 11.49
CA LEU A 329 -3.91 9.11 12.59
C LEU A 329 -4.19 7.61 12.45
N ARG A 330 -4.43 7.12 11.22
CA ARG A 330 -4.62 5.69 10.94
C ARG A 330 -3.35 4.89 11.22
N LEU A 331 -2.21 5.37 10.76
CA LEU A 331 -0.91 4.76 11.02
C LEU A 331 -0.62 4.74 12.53
N ALA A 332 -0.80 5.87 13.22
CA ALA A 332 -0.64 5.99 14.67
C ALA A 332 -1.58 5.03 15.43
N HIS A 333 -2.83 4.91 14.99
CA HIS A 333 -3.80 3.98 15.58
C HIS A 333 -3.36 2.53 15.45
N TRP A 334 -2.89 2.10 14.28
CA TRP A 334 -2.38 0.75 14.09
C TRP A 334 -1.09 0.50 14.88
N ILE A 335 -0.17 1.47 14.92
CA ILE A 335 1.05 1.38 15.74
C ILE A 335 0.67 1.15 17.20
N LYS A 336 -0.24 1.96 17.75
CA LYS A 336 -0.71 1.82 19.12
C LYS A 336 -1.37 0.47 19.36
N TYR A 337 -2.23 0.02 18.45
CA TYR A 337 -2.86 -1.29 18.53
C TYR A 337 -1.82 -2.42 18.55
N LEU A 338 -0.83 -2.37 17.65
CA LEU A 338 0.27 -3.34 17.59
C LEU A 338 1.07 -3.36 18.90
N GLU A 339 1.36 -2.20 19.48
CA GLU A 339 2.01 -2.08 20.79
C GLU A 339 1.19 -2.72 21.92
N GLU A 340 -0.13 -2.45 21.96
CA GLU A 340 -1.04 -2.98 22.97
C GLU A 340 -1.12 -4.52 22.93
N ILE A 341 -1.02 -5.11 21.73
CA ILE A 341 -1.02 -6.57 21.54
C ILE A 341 0.38 -7.20 21.62
N GLY A 342 1.39 -6.40 21.99
CA GLY A 342 2.75 -6.87 22.29
C GLY A 342 3.69 -7.00 21.08
N VAL A 343 3.28 -6.56 19.89
CA VAL A 343 4.15 -6.53 18.71
C VAL A 343 5.26 -5.51 18.92
N GLN A 344 6.47 -5.83 18.45
CA GLN A 344 7.61 -4.91 18.47
C GLN A 344 7.90 -4.36 17.07
N PRO A 345 8.51 -3.17 16.93
CA PRO A 345 8.81 -2.59 15.61
C PRO A 345 9.61 -3.51 14.69
N GLU A 346 10.48 -4.36 15.22
CA GLU A 346 11.29 -5.31 14.45
C GLU A 346 10.45 -6.40 13.77
N GLN A 347 9.22 -6.63 14.25
CA GLN A 347 8.25 -7.52 13.61
C GLN A 347 7.49 -6.83 12.45
N VAL A 348 7.63 -5.51 12.30
CA VAL A 348 7.13 -4.75 11.15
C VAL A 348 8.25 -4.63 10.12
N VAL A 349 8.11 -5.29 8.97
CA VAL A 349 9.21 -5.46 7.99
C VAL A 349 9.75 -4.13 7.47
N ASN A 350 8.92 -3.10 7.40
CA ASN A 350 9.28 -1.76 6.93
C ASN A 350 9.53 -0.74 8.06
N SER A 351 9.85 -1.20 9.26
CA SER A 351 10.28 -0.33 10.37
C SER A 351 11.68 0.25 10.23
N SER A 352 12.53 -0.37 9.41
CA SER A 352 13.84 0.15 8.99
C SER A 352 14.26 -0.47 7.66
N ARG A 353 15.18 0.16 6.94
CA ARG A 353 15.72 -0.41 5.71
C ARG A 353 16.51 -1.69 5.99
N GLU A 354 17.22 -1.76 7.10
CA GLU A 354 17.98 -2.95 7.51
C GLU A 354 17.05 -4.13 7.80
N ASN A 355 15.93 -3.90 8.49
CA ASN A 355 14.93 -4.93 8.74
C ASN A 355 14.27 -5.40 7.44
N PHE A 356 13.96 -4.46 6.54
CA PHE A 356 13.41 -4.75 5.22
C PHE A 356 14.36 -5.64 4.41
N LEU A 357 15.63 -5.27 4.29
CA LEU A 357 16.63 -6.07 3.56
C LEU A 357 16.85 -7.45 4.19
N ALA A 358 16.90 -7.54 5.52
CA ALA A 358 16.99 -8.82 6.22
C ALA A 358 15.78 -9.72 5.95
N PHE A 359 14.58 -9.13 5.86
CA PHE A 359 13.36 -9.84 5.49
C PHE A 359 13.43 -10.37 4.06
N LEU A 360 13.90 -9.58 3.09
CA LEU A 360 14.08 -10.03 1.70
C LEU A 360 15.08 -11.19 1.60
N HIS A 361 16.24 -11.07 2.24
CA HIS A 361 17.27 -12.12 2.22
C HIS A 361 16.80 -13.42 2.89
N GLY A 362 16.06 -13.31 4.00
CA GLY A 362 15.48 -14.48 4.68
C GLY A 362 14.52 -15.27 3.78
N ASN A 363 13.82 -14.60 2.85
CA ASN A 363 13.02 -15.29 1.84
C ASN A 363 13.90 -16.00 0.81
N SER A 364 14.98 -15.39 0.34
CA SER A 364 15.90 -16.00 -0.62
C SER A 364 16.54 -17.31 -0.11
N GLU A 365 16.90 -17.40 1.17
CA GLU A 365 17.45 -18.64 1.74
C GLU A 365 16.42 -19.78 1.73
N THR A 366 15.14 -19.49 1.98
CA THR A 366 14.05 -20.47 1.86
C THR A 366 13.76 -20.90 0.41
N GLN A 367 14.29 -20.21 -0.60
CA GLN A 367 14.19 -20.64 -2.01
C GLN A 367 15.21 -21.74 -2.35
N THR A 368 16.28 -21.87 -1.55
CA THR A 368 17.40 -22.82 -1.81
C THR A 368 17.31 -24.12 -1.01
N ALA A 369 16.35 -24.23 -0.08
CA ALA A 369 16.09 -25.39 0.77
C ALA A 369 14.77 -26.06 0.40
#